data_AF-A0A395I0H0-F1
#
_entry.id   AF-A0A395I0H0-F1
#
_cell.length_a   1.000
_cell.length_b   1.000
_cell.length_c   1.000
_cell.angle_alpha   90.00
_cell.angle_beta   90.00
_cell.angle_gamma   90.00
#
_symmetry.space_group_name_H-M   'P 1'
#
loop_
_entity.id
_entity.type
_entity.pdbx_description
1 polymer ?
#
loop_
_entity_poly.entity_id
_entity_poly.type
_entity_poly.pdbx_seq_one_letter_code
_entity_poly.pdbx_strand_id
1 'polypeptide(L)'
;MLPPPTSQSSRLEVYHAWVDTWLRAETSEDDSSDSPPLELETMAALLQDANLSQLRDPTLLRQVVTSFQQRYRNGEITLGGSQPASCDATDLLSARYDPRVECACDGISPMSATSEADLMIAQKSCRSVEKMLRALAEVSERSAEWNGHGLFTKDKLHAAVEELTFCNLDLQTLSTLTVCTGANAASLPPLRAPDRRPNPACDSAPHAFQTYFPTAERIKFCADAKYFHAMACGGGGVDEGLVRAIADAGNDVLIGDYCEAAPAGTLRLLQRTGAAATGFLKLCTLAGVLSDWQFAILAAAHIHFRVVGYYRNHATGRLPDGLYGSRMTQLTTHRHIDIAIAVGIVTASLATGNQQLTEAQYMRLSRATTLINDLVDLRSDAMRKQRENPVLRGIRGSVCGYLNTQVRDCIAGAAELVESSPLLALVTMAFCNWTVMASHHKLYELVHSLRESSELPPCAYEGLEEPYERLVRALQPYGSLGVTGPRWDLRRAELDALYSIYRRCPETHAAWLADMARLLLRPSTFRRIADVVHHVWMGDVGDVWYCP
;
A
#
# COMPACT_ATOMS: atom_id res chain seq x y z
N MET A 1 3.18 14.18 32.76
CA MET A 1 2.58 15.42 32.21
C MET A 1 2.55 15.27 30.71
N LEU A 2 1.36 15.29 30.10
CA LEU A 2 1.26 15.33 28.64
C LEU A 2 1.81 16.68 28.17
N PRO A 3 2.68 16.74 27.16
CA PRO A 3 3.07 18.00 26.55
C PRO A 3 1.82 18.70 25.99
N PRO A 4 1.76 20.04 26.02
CA PRO A 4 0.64 20.78 25.45
C PRO A 4 0.47 20.42 23.96
N PRO A 5 -0.75 20.44 23.42
CA PRO A 5 -0.95 20.24 21.99
C PRO A 5 -0.15 21.31 21.24
N THR A 6 0.81 20.87 20.42
CA THR A 6 1.50 21.70 19.45
C THR A 6 0.45 22.41 18.60
N SER A 7 0.63 23.72 18.37
CA SER A 7 -0.21 24.49 17.45
C SER A 7 -0.40 23.69 16.15
N GLN A 8 -1.66 23.49 15.72
CA GLN A 8 -1.96 22.82 14.46
C GLN A 8 -1.15 23.48 13.32
N SER A 9 -0.62 22.66 12.41
CA SER A 9 0.09 23.17 11.23
C SER A 9 -0.86 24.07 10.42
N SER A 10 -0.42 25.29 10.11
CA SER A 10 -1.16 26.21 9.22
C SER A 10 -1.48 25.56 7.87
N ARG A 11 -0.58 24.73 7.35
CA ARG A 11 -0.75 24.04 6.08
C ARG A 11 -1.77 22.89 6.20
N LEU A 12 -1.84 22.21 7.34
CA LEU A 12 -2.89 21.23 7.61
C LEU A 12 -4.29 21.86 7.59
N GLU A 13 -4.45 23.03 8.22
CA GLU A 13 -5.71 23.77 8.17
C GLU A 13 -6.10 24.18 6.75
N VAL A 14 -5.14 24.73 5.99
CA VAL A 14 -5.34 25.11 4.59
C VAL A 14 -5.70 23.88 3.73
N TYR A 15 -5.04 22.74 3.95
CA TYR A 15 -5.35 21.51 3.23
C TYR A 15 -6.78 21.01 3.51
N HIS A 16 -7.22 21.03 4.78
CA HIS A 16 -8.60 20.67 5.12
C HIS A 16 -9.61 21.61 4.46
N ALA A 17 -9.35 22.93 4.52
CA ALA A 17 -10.20 23.91 3.86
C ALA A 17 -10.21 23.75 2.33
N TRP A 18 -9.08 23.37 1.73
CA TRP A 18 -8.95 23.08 0.30
C TRP A 18 -9.86 21.91 -0.10
N VAL A 19 -9.78 20.79 0.62
CA VAL A 19 -10.63 19.61 0.35
C VAL A 19 -12.10 19.98 0.48
N ASP A 20 -12.51 20.64 1.57
CA ASP A 20 -13.90 21.07 1.77
C ASP A 20 -14.39 22.01 0.64
N THR A 21 -13.53 22.92 0.18
CA THR A 21 -13.86 23.85 -0.90
C THR A 21 -13.98 23.14 -2.25
N TRP A 22 -13.03 22.24 -2.55
CA TRP A 22 -13.05 21.40 -3.75
C TRP A 22 -14.33 20.57 -3.85
N LEU A 23 -14.70 19.91 -2.75
CA LEU A 23 -15.90 19.08 -2.68
C LEU A 23 -17.21 19.89 -2.81
N ARG A 24 -17.21 21.20 -2.52
CA ARG A 24 -18.38 22.07 -2.74
C ARG A 24 -18.45 22.59 -4.17
N ALA A 25 -17.31 22.94 -4.76
CA ALA A 25 -17.23 23.51 -6.12
C ALA A 25 -17.73 22.53 -7.20
N GLU A 26 -17.52 21.22 -7.02
CA GLU A 26 -18.01 20.20 -7.97
C GLU A 26 -19.53 19.99 -7.91
N THR A 27 -20.21 20.39 -6.83
CA THR A 27 -21.67 20.22 -6.68
C THR A 27 -22.49 21.41 -7.16
N SER A 28 -21.86 22.55 -7.43
CA SER A 28 -22.50 23.71 -8.04
C SER A 28 -22.36 23.60 -9.56
N GLU A 29 -23.41 23.13 -10.24
CA GLU A 29 -23.48 23.11 -11.72
C GLU A 29 -23.46 24.53 -12.35
N ASP A 30 -23.47 25.59 -11.53
CA ASP A 30 -23.82 26.95 -11.95
C ASP A 30 -22.68 27.99 -11.84
N ASP A 31 -21.48 27.62 -11.41
CA ASP A 31 -20.42 28.63 -11.18
C ASP A 31 -19.50 28.77 -12.42
N SER A 32 -20.08 29.24 -13.52
CA SER A 32 -19.34 30.07 -14.47
C SER A 32 -19.00 31.39 -13.77
N SER A 33 -18.02 31.36 -12.88
CA SER A 33 -17.43 32.58 -12.33
C SER A 33 -16.94 33.42 -13.51
N ASP A 34 -17.61 34.54 -13.79
CA ASP A 34 -17.21 35.54 -14.79
C ASP A 34 -15.84 36.18 -14.48
N SER A 35 -15.23 35.87 -13.34
CA SER A 35 -13.90 36.35 -12.98
C SER A 35 -12.82 35.56 -13.72
N PRO A 36 -11.82 36.23 -14.32
CA PRO A 36 -10.71 35.55 -14.98
C PRO A 36 -9.92 34.70 -13.97
N PRO A 37 -9.38 33.53 -14.39
CA PRO A 37 -8.62 32.66 -13.51
C PRO A 37 -7.33 33.35 -13.04
N LEU A 38 -7.01 33.22 -11.75
CA LEU A 38 -5.75 33.69 -11.18
C LEU A 38 -4.55 33.12 -11.93
N GLU A 39 -3.47 33.90 -12.08
CA GLU A 39 -2.21 33.42 -12.67
C GLU A 39 -1.58 32.29 -11.85
N LEU A 40 -0.91 31.36 -12.52
CA LEU A 40 -0.28 30.18 -11.90
C LEU A 40 0.72 30.60 -10.82
N GLU A 41 1.54 31.62 -11.10
CA GLU A 41 2.52 32.17 -10.17
C GLU A 41 1.85 32.76 -8.92
N THR A 42 0.68 33.37 -9.09
CA THR A 42 -0.09 33.94 -7.97
C THR A 42 -0.62 32.83 -7.07
N MET A 43 -1.22 31.79 -7.66
CA MET A 43 -1.72 30.63 -6.90
C MET A 43 -0.57 29.89 -6.21
N ALA A 44 0.55 29.68 -6.90
CA ALA A 44 1.73 29.02 -6.36
C ALA A 44 2.34 29.81 -5.18
N ALA A 45 2.44 31.14 -5.29
CA ALA A 45 2.95 31.99 -4.23
C ALA A 45 2.12 31.88 -2.93
N LEU A 46 0.79 31.71 -3.04
CA LEU A 46 -0.09 31.54 -1.87
C LEU A 46 0.18 30.24 -1.09
N LEU A 47 0.76 29.23 -1.71
CA LEU A 47 1.10 27.95 -1.08
C LEU A 47 2.46 27.95 -0.38
N GLN A 48 3.23 29.04 -0.47
CA GLN A 48 4.46 29.21 0.30
C GLN A 48 4.12 29.48 1.78
N ASP A 49 4.98 29.02 2.69
CA ASP A 49 4.74 29.10 4.15
C ASP A 49 4.41 30.52 4.64
N ALA A 50 5.05 31.53 4.04
CA ALA A 50 4.84 32.95 4.38
C ALA A 50 3.43 33.46 4.03
N ASN A 51 2.71 32.80 3.11
CA ASN A 51 1.43 33.26 2.59
C ASN A 51 0.23 32.38 2.99
N LEU A 52 0.47 31.23 3.63
CA LEU A 52 -0.59 30.26 3.98
C LEU A 52 -1.74 30.88 4.79
N SER A 53 -1.45 31.88 5.63
CA SER A 53 -2.49 32.57 6.42
C SER A 53 -3.53 33.28 5.54
N GLN A 54 -3.16 33.68 4.32
CA GLN A 54 -4.09 34.31 3.38
C GLN A 54 -5.14 33.31 2.87
N LEU A 55 -4.76 32.04 2.71
CA LEU A 55 -5.66 30.96 2.29
C LEU A 55 -6.64 30.51 3.38
N ARG A 56 -6.61 31.15 4.56
CA ARG A 56 -7.68 31.03 5.55
C ARG A 56 -8.91 31.88 5.19
N ASP A 57 -8.80 32.83 4.26
CA ASP A 57 -9.96 33.51 3.69
C ASP A 57 -10.72 32.55 2.75
N PRO A 58 -11.96 32.16 3.08
CA PRO A 58 -12.74 31.24 2.26
C PRO A 58 -13.02 31.75 0.84
N THR A 59 -13.05 33.07 0.64
CA THR A 59 -13.32 33.68 -0.67
C THR A 59 -12.10 33.52 -1.58
N LEU A 60 -10.92 33.89 -1.09
CA LEU A 60 -9.66 33.71 -1.81
C LEU A 60 -9.40 32.23 -2.09
N LEU A 61 -9.58 31.35 -1.09
CA LEU A 61 -9.37 29.92 -1.28
C LEU A 61 -10.28 29.33 -2.38
N ARG A 62 -11.56 29.74 -2.40
CA ARG A 62 -12.48 29.35 -3.48
C ARG A 62 -12.00 29.83 -4.84
N GLN A 63 -11.56 31.09 -4.93
CA GLN A 63 -11.03 31.63 -6.18
C GLN A 63 -9.80 30.84 -6.67
N VAL A 64 -8.90 30.45 -5.77
CA VAL A 64 -7.72 29.63 -6.09
C VAL A 64 -8.14 28.24 -6.58
N VAL A 65 -9.05 27.54 -5.87
CA VAL A 65 -9.53 26.22 -6.27
C VAL A 65 -10.19 26.26 -7.65
N THR A 66 -11.11 27.20 -7.88
CA THR A 66 -11.80 27.33 -9.17
C THR A 66 -10.84 27.70 -10.30
N SER A 67 -9.89 28.61 -10.05
CA SER A 67 -8.85 29.00 -11.03
C SER A 67 -7.96 27.81 -11.40
N PHE A 68 -7.54 27.02 -10.41
CA PHE A 68 -6.76 25.80 -10.63
C PHE A 68 -7.53 24.81 -11.51
N GLN A 69 -8.79 24.53 -11.18
CA GLN A 69 -9.62 23.61 -11.95
C GLN A 69 -9.84 24.09 -13.39
N GLN A 70 -10.07 25.39 -13.60
CA GLN A 70 -10.25 25.97 -14.94
C GLN A 70 -8.98 25.84 -15.77
N ARG A 71 -7.82 26.24 -15.23
CA ARG A 71 -6.53 26.13 -15.92
C ARG A 71 -6.14 24.68 -16.20
N TYR A 72 -6.46 23.77 -15.29
CA TYR A 72 -6.30 22.33 -15.53
C TYR A 72 -7.14 21.86 -16.73
N ARG A 73 -8.44 22.19 -16.77
CA ARG A 73 -9.33 21.84 -17.90
C ARG A 73 -8.88 22.45 -19.22
N ASN A 74 -8.23 23.62 -19.19
CA ASN A 74 -7.65 24.27 -20.37
C ASN A 74 -6.33 23.62 -20.85
N GLY A 75 -5.79 22.64 -20.12
CA GLY A 75 -4.52 21.99 -20.45
C GLY A 75 -3.28 22.80 -20.06
N GLU A 76 -3.42 23.83 -19.23
CA GLU A 76 -2.30 24.66 -18.76
C GLU A 76 -1.53 23.99 -17.60
N ILE A 77 -2.11 22.98 -16.96
CA ILE A 77 -1.52 22.24 -15.83
C ILE A 77 -1.44 20.76 -16.19
N THR A 78 -0.24 20.16 -16.11
CA THR A 78 -0.02 18.71 -16.29
C THR A 78 0.15 17.98 -14.96
N LEU A 79 -0.22 16.70 -14.90
CA LEU A 79 -0.17 15.88 -13.66
C LEU A 79 1.06 14.97 -13.55
N GLY A 80 2.17 15.31 -14.22
CA GLY A 80 3.45 14.59 -14.08
C GLY A 80 4.15 14.33 -15.41
N GLY A 81 3.39 14.28 -16.50
CA GLY A 81 3.94 14.23 -17.86
C GLY A 81 4.19 15.60 -18.49
N SER A 82 4.65 15.56 -19.74
CA SER A 82 4.82 16.73 -20.61
C SER A 82 3.52 17.15 -21.31
N GLN A 83 2.49 16.32 -21.28
CA GLN A 83 1.17 16.61 -21.83
C GLN A 83 0.07 16.56 -20.75
N PRO A 84 -1.02 17.33 -20.90
CA PRO A 84 -2.21 17.20 -20.05
C PRO A 84 -2.87 15.84 -20.21
N ALA A 85 -3.60 15.40 -19.18
CA ALA A 85 -4.36 14.16 -19.26
C ALA A 85 -5.48 14.27 -20.31
N SER A 86 -5.65 13.23 -21.13
CA SER A 86 -6.67 13.22 -22.20
C SER A 86 -7.84 12.26 -21.96
N CYS A 87 -7.77 11.40 -20.94
CA CYS A 87 -8.86 10.49 -20.57
C CYS A 87 -8.86 10.15 -19.07
N ASP A 88 -9.96 9.56 -18.58
CA ASP A 88 -10.12 9.18 -17.16
C ASP A 88 -9.04 8.19 -16.66
N ALA A 89 -8.42 7.40 -17.54
CA ALA A 89 -7.37 6.45 -17.16
C ALA A 89 -6.08 7.13 -16.68
N THR A 90 -5.74 8.29 -17.26
CA THR A 90 -4.56 9.09 -16.91
C THR A 90 -4.91 10.37 -16.13
N ASP A 91 -6.18 10.78 -16.14
CA ASP A 91 -6.67 11.95 -15.40
C ASP A 91 -6.94 11.61 -13.92
N LEU A 92 -5.95 11.91 -13.07
CA LEU A 92 -6.06 11.76 -11.62
C LEU A 92 -7.07 12.72 -10.96
N LEU A 93 -7.48 13.79 -11.65
CA LEU A 93 -8.45 14.77 -11.17
C LEU A 93 -9.89 14.51 -11.65
N SER A 94 -10.10 13.53 -12.53
CA SER A 94 -11.43 13.18 -13.06
C SER A 94 -12.44 12.79 -11.99
N ALA A 95 -11.98 12.29 -10.84
CA ALA A 95 -12.79 11.69 -9.78
C ALA A 95 -13.74 10.57 -10.29
N ARG A 96 -13.36 9.89 -11.38
CA ARG A 96 -14.18 8.88 -12.08
C ARG A 96 -13.61 7.47 -12.07
N TYR A 97 -12.48 7.25 -11.39
CA TYR A 97 -11.87 5.93 -11.34
C TYR A 97 -12.81 4.92 -10.68
N ASP A 98 -13.34 3.97 -11.46
CA ASP A 98 -14.18 2.87 -11.00
C ASP A 98 -13.68 1.54 -11.60
N PRO A 99 -12.95 0.73 -10.82
CA PRO A 99 -12.41 -0.54 -11.29
C PRO A 99 -13.46 -1.64 -11.36
N ARG A 100 -14.68 -1.45 -10.85
CA ARG A 100 -15.68 -2.53 -10.77
C ARG A 100 -16.09 -3.05 -12.15
N VAL A 101 -16.43 -4.33 -12.18
CA VAL A 101 -16.84 -5.07 -13.37
C VAL A 101 -17.85 -6.13 -12.98
N GLU A 102 -18.96 -6.17 -13.68
CA GLU A 102 -19.83 -7.34 -13.63
C GLU A 102 -19.26 -8.43 -14.54
N CYS A 103 -18.71 -9.46 -13.92
CA CYS A 103 -18.14 -10.60 -14.61
C CYS A 103 -18.52 -11.90 -13.88
N ALA A 104 -19.23 -12.78 -14.59
CA ALA A 104 -19.67 -14.07 -14.08
C ALA A 104 -18.84 -15.24 -14.64
N CYS A 105 -17.64 -14.97 -15.19
CA CYS A 105 -16.78 -16.03 -15.68
C CYS A 105 -16.04 -16.69 -14.50
N ASP A 106 -15.56 -17.91 -14.71
CA ASP A 106 -14.74 -18.62 -13.72
C ASP A 106 -13.23 -18.36 -13.89
N GLY A 107 -12.89 -17.20 -14.48
CA GLY A 107 -11.52 -16.77 -14.75
C GLY A 107 -10.77 -17.63 -15.77
N ILE A 108 -9.48 -17.30 -15.94
CA ILE A 108 -8.56 -18.13 -16.73
C ILE A 108 -8.16 -19.31 -15.86
N SER A 109 -8.82 -20.45 -16.12
CA SER A 109 -8.55 -21.73 -15.46
C SER A 109 -7.09 -22.13 -15.68
N PRO A 110 -6.49 -22.95 -14.78
CA PRO A 110 -5.24 -23.62 -15.09
C PRO A 110 -5.44 -24.50 -16.32
N MET A 111 -5.10 -23.94 -17.48
CA MET A 111 -5.04 -24.68 -18.70
C MET A 111 -3.67 -25.37 -18.72
N SER A 112 -3.66 -26.66 -19.02
CA SER A 112 -2.52 -27.30 -19.66
C SER A 112 -2.36 -26.77 -21.10
N ALA A 113 -2.53 -25.46 -21.33
CA ALA A 113 -2.67 -24.88 -22.66
C ALA A 113 -1.39 -25.11 -23.45
N THR A 114 -1.56 -25.84 -24.55
CA THR A 114 -0.50 -26.29 -25.44
C THR A 114 -0.21 -25.30 -26.58
N SER A 115 -0.98 -24.21 -26.73
CA SER A 115 -0.80 -23.21 -27.80
C SER A 115 -1.09 -21.76 -27.39
N GLU A 116 -0.46 -20.80 -28.08
CA GLU A 116 -0.63 -19.35 -27.89
C GLU A 116 -2.03 -18.85 -28.27
N ALA A 117 -2.68 -19.49 -29.25
CA ALA A 117 -4.04 -19.17 -29.67
C ALA A 117 -5.08 -19.41 -28.56
N ASP A 118 -4.91 -20.49 -27.79
CA ASP A 118 -5.79 -20.83 -26.66
C ASP A 118 -5.70 -19.79 -25.53
N LEU A 119 -4.49 -19.26 -25.29
CA LEU A 119 -4.26 -18.20 -24.32
C LEU A 119 -4.95 -16.89 -24.73
N MET A 120 -4.88 -16.51 -26.02
CA MET A 120 -5.57 -15.31 -26.52
C MET A 120 -7.10 -15.44 -26.42
N ILE A 121 -7.66 -16.63 -26.67
CA ILE A 121 -9.10 -16.88 -26.53
C ILE A 121 -9.51 -16.80 -25.04
N ALA A 122 -8.71 -17.38 -24.14
CA ALA A 122 -8.98 -17.34 -22.71
C ALA A 122 -8.88 -15.91 -22.12
N GLN A 123 -8.00 -15.05 -22.63
CA GLN A 123 -7.94 -13.64 -22.21
C GLN A 123 -9.23 -12.89 -22.54
N LYS A 124 -9.84 -13.16 -23.70
CA LYS A 124 -11.07 -12.51 -24.14
C LYS A 124 -12.33 -13.04 -23.45
N SER A 125 -12.26 -14.15 -22.72
CA SER A 125 -13.42 -14.73 -22.03
C SER A 125 -13.67 -14.11 -20.65
N CYS A 126 -12.71 -13.35 -20.10
CA CYS A 126 -12.84 -12.65 -18.84
C CYS A 126 -12.93 -11.14 -19.05
N ARG A 127 -14.09 -10.54 -18.73
CA ARG A 127 -14.30 -9.08 -18.83
C ARG A 127 -13.31 -8.29 -17.97
N SER A 128 -12.97 -8.81 -16.78
CA SER A 128 -11.98 -8.19 -15.89
C SER A 128 -10.52 -8.38 -16.34
N VAL A 129 -10.24 -9.25 -17.31
CA VAL A 129 -8.94 -9.23 -18.01
C VAL A 129 -9.03 -8.25 -19.19
N GLU A 130 -10.16 -8.25 -19.90
CA GLU A 130 -10.36 -7.38 -21.07
C GLU A 130 -10.21 -5.89 -20.73
N LYS A 131 -10.87 -5.35 -19.69
CA LYS A 131 -10.68 -3.93 -19.34
C LYS A 131 -9.33 -3.64 -18.65
N MET A 132 -8.60 -4.65 -18.15
CA MET A 132 -7.20 -4.49 -17.72
C MET A 132 -6.32 -4.20 -18.94
N LEU A 133 -6.47 -5.03 -19.97
CA LEU A 133 -5.75 -4.90 -21.23
C LEU A 133 -6.12 -3.61 -21.98
N ARG A 134 -7.40 -3.19 -21.90
CA ARG A 134 -7.84 -1.90 -22.44
C ARG A 134 -7.21 -0.73 -21.69
N ALA A 135 -7.24 -0.73 -20.36
CA ALA A 135 -6.61 0.31 -19.54
C ALA A 135 -5.09 0.35 -19.79
N LEU A 136 -4.44 -0.80 -19.92
CA LEU A 136 -3.04 -0.91 -20.32
C LEU A 136 -2.79 -0.22 -21.66
N ALA A 137 -3.59 -0.52 -22.69
CA ALA A 137 -3.45 0.10 -24.00
C ALA A 137 -3.62 1.62 -23.92
N GLU A 138 -4.67 2.09 -23.23
CA GLU A 138 -4.95 3.51 -23.07
C GLU A 138 -3.81 4.27 -22.38
N VAL A 139 -3.29 3.74 -21.27
CA VAL A 139 -2.18 4.33 -20.50
C VAL A 139 -0.85 4.25 -21.27
N SER A 140 -0.60 3.14 -21.97
CA SER A 140 0.61 2.94 -22.77
C SER A 140 0.65 3.87 -23.99
N GLU A 141 -0.47 4.13 -24.66
CA GLU A 141 -0.54 5.09 -25.78
C GLU A 141 -0.23 6.53 -25.31
N ARG A 142 -0.55 6.84 -24.04
CA ARG A 142 -0.49 8.17 -23.44
C ARG A 142 0.71 8.40 -22.52
N SER A 143 1.85 7.76 -22.74
CA SER A 143 3.02 7.94 -21.86
C SER A 143 3.63 9.34 -21.84
N ALA A 144 3.19 10.26 -22.69
CA ALA A 144 3.57 11.65 -22.57
C ALA A 144 2.80 12.37 -21.43
N GLU A 145 1.70 11.78 -20.94
CA GLU A 145 0.84 12.36 -19.90
C GLU A 145 1.32 12.04 -18.46
N TRP A 146 2.27 11.11 -18.32
CA TRP A 146 2.86 10.72 -17.04
C TRP A 146 4.38 10.50 -17.17
N ASN A 147 5.10 10.63 -16.06
CA ASN A 147 6.55 10.39 -16.02
C ASN A 147 6.93 9.65 -14.74
N GLY A 148 7.28 8.37 -14.88
CA GLY A 148 7.72 7.54 -13.76
C GLY A 148 9.20 7.69 -13.40
N HIS A 149 9.96 8.55 -14.07
CA HIS A 149 11.41 8.72 -13.88
C HIS A 149 12.19 7.39 -13.89
N GLY A 150 11.79 6.46 -14.78
CA GLY A 150 12.37 5.12 -14.87
C GLY A 150 11.87 4.12 -13.81
N LEU A 151 11.27 4.58 -12.70
CA LEU A 151 10.69 3.69 -11.70
C LEU A 151 9.44 2.98 -12.25
N PHE A 152 8.57 3.75 -12.90
CA PHE A 152 7.39 3.28 -13.60
C PHE A 152 7.58 3.48 -15.11
N THR A 153 7.51 2.40 -15.88
CA THR A 153 7.69 2.40 -17.34
C THR A 153 6.62 1.55 -18.01
N LYS A 154 6.38 1.77 -19.31
CA LYS A 154 5.43 0.95 -20.09
C LYS A 154 5.78 -0.53 -19.99
N ASP A 155 7.06 -0.87 -20.15
CA ASP A 155 7.53 -2.25 -20.16
C ASP A 155 7.24 -2.95 -18.83
N LYS A 156 7.46 -2.24 -17.72
CA LYS A 156 7.14 -2.75 -16.39
C LYS A 156 5.64 -2.93 -16.18
N LEU A 157 4.82 -2.00 -16.69
CA LEU A 157 3.37 -2.11 -16.63
C LEU A 157 2.85 -3.29 -17.48
N HIS A 158 3.39 -3.46 -18.69
CA HIS A 158 3.11 -4.60 -19.55
C HIS A 158 3.48 -5.92 -18.86
N ALA A 159 4.67 -6.02 -18.27
CA ALA A 159 5.12 -7.21 -17.54
C ALA A 159 4.22 -7.52 -16.33
N ALA A 160 3.80 -6.49 -15.58
CA ALA A 160 2.87 -6.64 -14.47
C ALA A 160 1.50 -7.20 -14.94
N VAL A 161 0.94 -6.62 -16.00
CA VAL A 161 -0.34 -7.09 -16.57
C VAL A 161 -0.23 -8.50 -17.13
N GLU A 162 0.89 -8.85 -17.78
CA GLU A 162 1.15 -10.20 -18.28
C GLU A 162 1.18 -11.22 -17.13
N GLU A 163 1.96 -10.96 -16.09
CA GLU A 163 2.06 -11.84 -14.92
C GLU A 163 0.69 -12.04 -14.26
N LEU A 164 -0.05 -10.96 -14.05
CA LEU A 164 -1.38 -10.99 -13.45
C LEU A 164 -2.42 -11.73 -14.30
N THR A 165 -2.33 -11.61 -15.62
CA THR A 165 -3.23 -12.30 -16.57
C THR A 165 -2.99 -13.81 -16.54
N PHE A 166 -1.73 -14.22 -16.44
CA PHE A 166 -1.32 -15.62 -16.53
C PHE A 166 -0.95 -16.24 -15.18
N CYS A 167 -1.39 -15.63 -14.08
CA CYS A 167 -1.09 -16.03 -12.70
C CYS A 167 -1.54 -17.44 -12.31
N ASN A 168 -2.39 -18.08 -13.10
CA ASN A 168 -2.92 -19.43 -12.83
C ASN A 168 -2.30 -20.52 -13.71
N LEU A 169 -1.29 -20.21 -14.55
CA LEU A 169 -0.58 -21.21 -15.33
C LEU A 169 0.48 -21.94 -14.50
N ASP A 170 0.95 -23.11 -14.96
CA ASP A 170 1.98 -23.93 -14.29
C ASP A 170 1.70 -24.15 -12.78
N LEU A 171 0.48 -24.61 -12.48
CA LEU A 171 0.11 -24.87 -11.09
C LEU A 171 0.88 -26.05 -10.51
N GLN A 172 1.44 -25.84 -9.31
CA GLN A 172 2.07 -26.88 -8.49
C GLN A 172 1.20 -27.08 -7.25
N THR A 173 0.55 -28.23 -7.18
CA THR A 173 -0.38 -28.56 -6.09
C THR A 173 0.35 -29.21 -4.93
N LEU A 174 -0.32 -29.34 -3.79
CA LEU A 174 0.24 -30.05 -2.62
C LEU A 174 0.78 -31.46 -2.96
N SER A 175 0.21 -32.14 -3.96
CA SER A 175 0.66 -33.47 -4.40
C SER A 175 2.03 -33.46 -5.11
N THR A 176 2.52 -32.32 -5.60
CA THR A 176 3.86 -32.20 -6.21
C THR A 176 4.87 -31.53 -5.28
N LEU A 177 4.40 -30.96 -4.16
CA LEU A 177 5.22 -30.28 -3.16
C LEU A 177 5.62 -31.24 -2.03
N THR A 178 6.74 -30.92 -1.38
CA THR A 178 7.23 -31.69 -0.22
C THR A 178 7.41 -30.80 1.00
N VAL A 179 7.48 -31.41 2.17
CA VAL A 179 7.86 -30.75 3.43
C VAL A 179 9.26 -31.17 3.85
N CYS A 180 9.75 -30.69 4.99
CA CYS A 180 11.10 -30.94 5.50
C CYS A 180 11.44 -32.42 5.68
N THR A 181 10.44 -33.28 5.93
CA THR A 181 10.61 -34.73 6.06
C THR A 181 10.72 -35.45 4.72
N GLY A 182 10.58 -34.74 3.59
CA GLY A 182 10.44 -35.31 2.26
C GLY A 182 9.04 -35.88 1.97
N ALA A 183 8.15 -35.88 2.97
CA ALA A 183 6.76 -36.27 2.78
C ALA A 183 6.03 -35.29 1.84
N ASN A 184 5.03 -35.82 1.16
CA ASN A 184 4.15 -35.04 0.30
C ASN A 184 3.39 -33.98 1.10
N ALA A 185 3.30 -32.74 0.63
CA ALA A 185 2.62 -31.67 1.33
C ALA A 185 1.09 -31.85 1.41
N ALA A 186 0.51 -32.81 0.66
CA ALA A 186 -0.89 -33.20 0.80
C ALA A 186 -1.21 -33.85 2.16
N SER A 187 -0.20 -34.24 2.95
CA SER A 187 -0.40 -34.69 4.33
C SER A 187 -0.62 -33.56 5.33
N LEU A 188 -0.45 -32.30 4.91
CA LEU A 188 -0.64 -31.16 5.80
C LEU A 188 -2.12 -30.99 6.18
N PRO A 189 -2.40 -30.65 7.46
CA PRO A 189 -3.75 -30.30 7.85
C PRO A 189 -4.23 -29.06 7.06
N PRO A 190 -5.54 -28.91 6.86
CA PRO A 190 -6.10 -27.74 6.18
C PRO A 190 -5.62 -26.44 6.83
N LEU A 191 -5.14 -25.50 6.00
CA LEU A 191 -4.75 -24.19 6.46
C LEU A 191 -5.96 -23.40 6.95
N ARG A 192 -5.84 -22.88 8.17
CA ARG A 192 -6.80 -21.97 8.80
C ARG A 192 -6.13 -20.62 9.07
N ALA A 193 -6.92 -19.55 9.12
CA ALA A 193 -6.52 -18.16 9.27
C ALA A 193 -7.52 -17.46 10.22
N PRO A 194 -7.09 -16.40 10.92
CA PRO A 194 -7.92 -15.70 11.90
C PRO A 194 -9.11 -14.99 11.26
N ASP A 195 -10.08 -14.62 12.10
CA ASP A 195 -11.06 -13.61 11.75
C ASP A 195 -10.41 -12.23 11.58
N ARG A 196 -10.65 -11.61 10.40
CA ARG A 196 -10.15 -10.28 10.04
C ARG A 196 -11.09 -9.15 10.47
N ARG A 197 -12.28 -9.47 11.00
CA ARG A 197 -13.22 -8.45 11.50
C ARG A 197 -12.67 -7.75 12.74
N PRO A 198 -12.92 -6.44 12.91
CA PRO A 198 -12.58 -5.74 14.15
C PRO A 198 -13.18 -6.42 15.38
N ASN A 199 -12.39 -6.60 16.43
CA ASN A 199 -12.77 -7.20 17.69
C ASN A 199 -12.82 -6.13 18.80
N PRO A 200 -14.02 -5.77 19.33
CA PRO A 200 -14.17 -4.74 20.37
C PRO A 200 -13.37 -5.01 21.66
N ALA A 201 -12.96 -6.24 21.94
CA ALA A 201 -12.14 -6.56 23.12
C ALA A 201 -10.68 -6.09 22.99
N CYS A 202 -10.21 -5.87 21.75
CA CYS A 202 -8.82 -5.53 21.46
C CYS A 202 -8.68 -4.22 20.67
N ASP A 203 -9.62 -3.94 19.76
CA ASP A 203 -9.63 -2.76 18.90
C ASP A 203 -10.05 -1.49 19.63
N SER A 204 -9.46 -0.37 19.19
CA SER A 204 -9.95 0.96 19.53
C SER A 204 -11.39 1.15 19.03
N ALA A 205 -12.24 1.73 19.87
CA ALA A 205 -13.58 2.14 19.47
C ALA A 205 -13.49 3.21 18.35
N PRO A 206 -14.45 3.26 17.40
CA PRO A 206 -14.37 4.17 16.25
C PRO A 206 -14.15 5.65 16.61
N HIS A 207 -14.75 6.14 17.70
CA HIS A 207 -14.58 7.51 18.15
C HIS A 207 -13.17 7.81 18.70
N ALA A 208 -12.57 6.87 19.44
CA ALA A 208 -11.20 6.99 19.93
C ALA A 208 -10.22 6.97 18.76
N PHE A 209 -10.44 6.05 17.82
CA PHE A 209 -9.63 5.95 16.60
C PHE A 209 -9.68 7.23 15.76
N GLN A 210 -10.88 7.78 15.52
CA GLN A 210 -11.02 9.04 14.78
C GLN A 210 -10.35 10.22 15.48
N THR A 211 -10.22 10.17 16.82
CA THR A 211 -9.49 11.19 17.59
C THR A 211 -7.98 11.05 17.37
N TYR A 212 -7.46 9.84 17.25
CA TYR A 212 -6.03 9.59 17.05
C TYR A 212 -5.56 9.77 15.60
N PHE A 213 -6.38 9.32 14.65
CA PHE A 213 -6.05 9.18 13.23
C PHE A 213 -7.21 9.69 12.36
N PRO A 214 -7.50 11.00 12.40
CA PRO A 214 -8.70 11.55 11.77
C PRO A 214 -8.66 11.45 10.24
N THR A 215 -9.53 10.64 9.61
CA THR A 215 -9.69 10.65 8.14
C THR A 215 -10.89 11.46 7.66
N ALA A 216 -10.85 11.90 6.40
CA ALA A 216 -11.99 12.55 5.75
C ALA A 216 -13.14 11.54 5.57
N GLU A 217 -12.80 10.29 5.29
CA GLU A 217 -13.75 9.20 5.15
C GLU A 217 -14.37 8.77 6.49
N ARG A 218 -13.68 9.04 7.61
CA ARG A 218 -14.07 8.61 8.97
C ARG A 218 -14.26 7.10 9.09
N ILE A 219 -13.57 6.35 8.24
CA ILE A 219 -13.55 4.90 8.21
C ILE A 219 -12.21 4.44 8.77
N LYS A 220 -12.27 3.55 9.77
CA LYS A 220 -11.07 3.03 10.44
C LYS A 220 -10.07 2.45 9.46
N PHE A 221 -10.56 1.59 8.57
CA PHE A 221 -9.78 0.96 7.53
C PHE A 221 -8.98 1.96 6.66
N CYS A 222 -9.60 3.08 6.26
CA CYS A 222 -8.90 4.11 5.50
C CYS A 222 -7.74 4.73 6.30
N ALA A 223 -7.90 4.91 7.61
CA ALA A 223 -6.80 5.43 8.41
C ALA A 223 -5.74 4.35 8.69
N ASP A 224 -6.12 3.07 8.80
CA ASP A 224 -5.17 1.97 8.90
C ASP A 224 -4.21 1.95 7.69
N ALA A 225 -4.74 2.11 6.48
CA ALA A 225 -3.94 2.20 5.26
C ALA A 225 -3.08 3.48 5.19
N LYS A 226 -3.63 4.63 5.57
CA LYS A 226 -2.99 5.95 5.40
C LYS A 226 -1.98 6.27 6.51
N TYR A 227 -2.37 6.12 7.78
CA TYR A 227 -1.60 6.61 8.93
C TYR A 227 -0.40 5.74 9.29
N PHE A 228 -0.52 4.43 9.09
CA PHE A 228 0.54 3.52 9.53
C PHE A 228 1.61 3.27 8.48
N HIS A 229 1.37 3.67 7.22
CA HIS A 229 2.36 3.64 6.16
C HIS A 229 2.74 5.04 5.66
N ALA A 230 1.90 5.70 4.84
CA ALA A 230 2.24 6.98 4.22
C ALA A 230 2.60 8.04 5.27
N MET A 231 1.76 8.22 6.30
CA MET A 231 2.06 9.20 7.35
C MET A 231 3.19 8.77 8.29
N ALA A 232 3.38 7.47 8.49
CA ALA A 232 4.52 6.94 9.24
C ALA A 232 5.86 7.20 8.53
N CYS A 233 5.89 7.32 7.20
CA CYS A 233 7.11 7.63 6.47
C CYS A 233 7.62 9.07 6.69
N GLY A 234 6.82 9.98 7.24
CA GLY A 234 7.22 11.38 7.49
C GLY A 234 6.75 11.97 8.82
N GLY A 235 6.19 11.16 9.71
CA GLY A 235 5.68 11.62 11.00
C GLY A 235 6.75 12.37 11.80
N GLY A 236 6.36 13.51 12.36
CA GLY A 236 7.25 14.40 13.12
C GLY A 236 8.23 15.22 12.27
N GLY A 237 8.64 14.73 11.09
CA GLY A 237 9.67 15.35 10.24
C GLY A 237 9.16 16.10 9.01
N VAL A 238 7.89 15.97 8.66
CA VAL A 238 7.25 16.62 7.51
C VAL A 238 5.97 17.32 7.98
N ASP A 239 5.61 18.42 7.32
CA ASP A 239 4.35 19.12 7.56
C ASP A 239 3.15 18.17 7.43
N GLU A 240 2.29 18.13 8.46
CA GLU A 240 1.17 17.19 8.52
C GLU A 240 0.17 17.39 7.38
N GLY A 241 -0.01 18.61 6.87
CA GLY A 241 -0.87 18.89 5.71
C GLY A 241 -0.34 18.26 4.42
N LEU A 242 0.97 18.31 4.18
CA LEU A 242 1.58 17.63 3.01
C LEU A 242 1.46 16.11 3.13
N VAL A 243 1.85 15.58 4.28
CA VAL A 243 1.79 14.13 4.55
C VAL A 243 0.37 13.61 4.36
N ARG A 244 -0.62 14.38 4.83
CA ARG A 244 -2.03 14.08 4.69
C ARG A 244 -2.47 14.10 3.23
N ALA A 245 -2.10 15.12 2.47
CA ALA A 245 -2.40 15.21 1.05
C ALA A 245 -1.77 14.06 0.26
N ILE A 246 -0.53 13.65 0.55
CA ILE A 246 0.11 12.49 -0.08
C ILE A 246 -0.68 11.20 0.21
N ALA A 247 -1.10 11.00 1.45
CA ALA A 247 -1.87 9.83 1.84
C ALA A 247 -3.26 9.80 1.18
N ASP A 248 -3.95 10.94 1.12
CA ASP A 248 -5.28 11.06 0.49
C ASP A 248 -5.19 10.97 -1.04
N ALA A 249 -4.09 11.39 -1.68
CA ALA A 249 -3.85 11.18 -3.11
C ALA A 249 -3.74 9.68 -3.47
N GLY A 250 -3.37 8.82 -2.50
CA GLY A 250 -3.39 7.37 -2.63
C GLY A 250 -4.77 6.73 -2.59
N ASN A 251 -5.87 7.51 -2.56
CA ASN A 251 -7.22 6.97 -2.50
C ASN A 251 -7.59 6.05 -3.69
N ASP A 252 -6.96 6.21 -4.85
CA ASP A 252 -7.14 5.28 -5.96
C ASP A 252 -6.67 3.85 -5.64
N VAL A 253 -5.64 3.71 -4.79
CA VAL A 253 -5.19 2.42 -4.30
C VAL A 253 -6.29 1.76 -3.46
N LEU A 254 -6.87 2.53 -2.55
CA LEU A 254 -7.99 2.07 -1.72
C LEU A 254 -9.22 1.72 -2.55
N ILE A 255 -9.50 2.48 -3.63
CA ILE A 255 -10.58 2.15 -4.54
C ILE A 255 -10.30 0.83 -5.23
N GLY A 256 -9.11 0.60 -5.79
CA GLY A 256 -8.75 -0.67 -6.44
C GLY A 256 -8.93 -1.87 -5.53
N ASP A 257 -8.36 -1.81 -4.32
CA ASP A 257 -8.38 -2.94 -3.38
C ASP A 257 -9.80 -3.26 -2.85
N TYR A 258 -10.60 -2.22 -2.57
CA TYR A 258 -11.83 -2.35 -1.77
C TYR A 258 -13.12 -2.02 -2.53
N CYS A 259 -13.06 -1.77 -3.85
CA CYS A 259 -14.22 -1.37 -4.64
C CYS A 259 -15.44 -2.30 -4.54
N GLU A 260 -15.22 -3.60 -4.38
CA GLU A 260 -16.32 -4.57 -4.29
C GLU A 260 -17.00 -4.59 -2.90
N ALA A 261 -16.29 -4.15 -1.86
CA ALA A 261 -16.79 -4.13 -0.49
C ALA A 261 -17.34 -2.76 -0.08
N ALA A 262 -16.75 -1.69 -0.62
CA ALA A 262 -17.09 -0.33 -0.24
C ALA A 262 -18.45 0.11 -0.82
N PRO A 263 -19.32 0.77 -0.02
CA PRO A 263 -20.53 1.40 -0.53
C PRO A 263 -20.22 2.46 -1.59
N ALA A 264 -21.13 2.65 -2.55
CA ALA A 264 -20.97 3.66 -3.61
C ALA A 264 -20.74 5.08 -3.08
N GLY A 265 -21.33 5.43 -1.93
CA GLY A 265 -21.11 6.72 -1.27
C GLY A 265 -19.66 6.89 -0.78
N THR A 266 -19.07 5.83 -0.23
CA THR A 266 -17.67 5.80 0.22
C THR A 266 -16.72 5.91 -0.97
N LEU A 267 -16.98 5.16 -2.04
CA LEU A 267 -16.16 5.23 -3.26
C LEU A 267 -16.16 6.63 -3.86
N ARG A 268 -17.33 7.27 -3.94
CA ARG A 268 -17.43 8.68 -4.38
C ARG A 268 -16.63 9.62 -3.50
N LEU A 269 -16.65 9.43 -2.18
CA LEU A 269 -15.87 10.27 -1.27
C LEU A 269 -14.36 10.07 -1.48
N LEU A 270 -13.91 8.82 -1.65
CA LEU A 270 -12.52 8.49 -1.93
C LEU A 270 -12.04 9.13 -3.24
N GLN A 271 -12.80 8.97 -4.32
CA GLN A 271 -12.51 9.52 -5.64
C GLN A 271 -12.28 11.04 -5.59
N ARG A 272 -13.22 11.75 -4.97
CA ARG A 272 -13.21 13.22 -4.93
C ARG A 272 -12.15 13.77 -3.98
N THR A 273 -11.94 13.10 -2.84
CA THR A 273 -10.87 13.47 -1.90
C THR A 273 -9.49 13.22 -2.50
N GLY A 274 -9.32 12.13 -3.26
CA GLY A 274 -8.08 11.83 -3.97
C GLY A 274 -7.76 12.83 -5.09
N ALA A 275 -8.78 13.24 -5.86
CA ALA A 275 -8.66 14.31 -6.84
C ALA A 275 -8.27 15.64 -6.18
N ALA A 276 -8.98 16.04 -5.12
CA ALA A 276 -8.66 17.26 -4.37
C ALA A 276 -7.22 17.23 -3.83
N ALA A 277 -6.79 16.10 -3.27
CA ALA A 277 -5.44 15.93 -2.74
C ALA A 277 -4.37 16.01 -3.85
N THR A 278 -4.60 15.37 -4.99
CA THR A 278 -3.70 15.45 -6.15
C THR A 278 -3.58 16.88 -6.68
N GLY A 279 -4.69 17.62 -6.74
CA GLY A 279 -4.69 19.02 -7.15
C GLY A 279 -3.91 19.92 -6.18
N PHE A 280 -4.10 19.72 -4.88
CA PHE A 280 -3.34 20.41 -3.84
C PHE A 280 -1.84 20.14 -3.97
N LEU A 281 -1.44 18.87 -4.10
CA LEU A 281 -0.04 18.48 -4.26
C LEU A 281 0.56 19.07 -5.52
N LYS A 282 -0.17 19.09 -6.65
CA LYS A 282 0.31 19.72 -7.88
C LYS A 282 0.57 21.22 -7.67
N LEU A 283 -0.31 21.92 -6.95
CA LEU A 283 -0.11 23.33 -6.64
C LEU A 283 1.07 23.54 -5.68
N CYS A 284 1.28 22.63 -4.71
CA CYS A 284 2.51 22.61 -3.90
C CYS A 284 3.76 22.38 -4.75
N THR A 285 3.69 21.57 -5.82
CA THR A 285 4.79 21.40 -6.77
C THR A 285 5.10 22.68 -7.51
N LEU A 286 4.07 23.37 -8.02
CA LEU A 286 4.23 24.68 -8.68
C LEU A 286 4.81 25.74 -7.72
N ALA A 287 4.53 25.63 -6.43
CA ALA A 287 5.08 26.50 -5.39
C ALA A 287 6.51 26.14 -4.97
N GLY A 288 7.08 25.04 -5.48
CA GLY A 288 8.40 24.54 -5.07
C GLY A 288 8.45 23.88 -3.68
N VAL A 289 7.28 23.60 -3.08
CA VAL A 289 7.17 22.92 -1.78
C VAL A 289 7.35 21.40 -1.94
N LEU A 290 6.82 20.86 -3.03
CA LEU A 290 7.04 19.48 -3.48
C LEU A 290 7.91 19.53 -4.74
N SER A 291 8.86 18.62 -4.89
CA SER A 291 9.65 18.55 -6.13
C SER A 291 8.86 17.92 -7.29
N ASP A 292 9.23 18.27 -8.52
CA ASP A 292 8.65 17.65 -9.72
C ASP A 292 8.82 16.12 -9.71
N TRP A 293 9.99 15.62 -9.29
CA TRP A 293 10.24 14.18 -9.17
C TRP A 293 9.26 13.50 -8.22
N GLN A 294 9.09 14.05 -7.00
CA GLN A 294 8.17 13.49 -5.98
C GLN A 294 6.74 13.40 -6.51
N PHE A 295 6.25 14.48 -7.13
CA PHE A 295 4.90 14.50 -7.67
C PHE A 295 4.73 13.57 -8.88
N ALA A 296 5.69 13.58 -9.81
CA ALA A 296 5.63 12.78 -11.03
C ALA A 296 5.64 11.28 -10.74
N ILE A 297 6.50 10.80 -9.81
CA ILE A 297 6.50 9.38 -9.42
C ILE A 297 5.21 8.98 -8.73
N LEU A 298 4.62 9.88 -7.92
CA LEU A 298 3.36 9.61 -7.23
C LEU A 298 2.22 9.44 -8.24
N ALA A 299 2.13 10.38 -9.18
CA ALA A 299 1.13 10.34 -10.23
C ALA A 299 1.29 9.12 -11.14
N ALA A 300 2.51 8.82 -11.59
CA ALA A 300 2.78 7.64 -12.41
C ALA A 300 2.44 6.34 -11.67
N ALA A 301 2.77 6.24 -10.37
CA ALA A 301 2.41 5.09 -9.55
C ALA A 301 0.90 4.87 -9.50
N HIS A 302 0.11 5.93 -9.25
CA HIS A 302 -1.34 5.84 -9.19
C HIS A 302 -1.96 5.50 -10.56
N ILE A 303 -1.47 6.11 -11.65
CA ILE A 303 -1.92 5.78 -13.02
C ILE A 303 -1.65 4.31 -13.34
N HIS A 304 -0.45 3.80 -13.02
CA HIS A 304 -0.13 2.39 -13.20
C HIS A 304 -0.98 1.48 -12.31
N PHE A 305 -1.24 1.90 -11.07
CA PHE A 305 -2.09 1.16 -10.14
C PHE A 305 -3.53 1.04 -10.67
N ARG A 306 -4.09 2.11 -11.25
CA ARG A 306 -5.43 2.09 -11.86
C ARG A 306 -5.61 0.98 -12.90
N VAL A 307 -4.53 0.61 -13.60
CA VAL A 307 -4.52 -0.50 -14.56
C VAL A 307 -4.52 -1.86 -13.86
N VAL A 308 -3.64 -2.08 -12.88
CA VAL A 308 -3.48 -3.42 -12.25
C VAL A 308 -4.48 -3.72 -11.14
N GLY A 309 -5.01 -2.69 -10.47
CA GLY A 309 -6.04 -2.79 -9.42
C GLY A 309 -7.43 -3.20 -9.93
N TYR A 310 -7.54 -3.55 -11.21
CA TYR A 310 -8.78 -3.83 -11.92
C TYR A 310 -9.23 -5.31 -11.87
N TYR A 311 -8.33 -6.24 -11.56
CA TYR A 311 -8.60 -7.66 -11.77
C TYR A 311 -8.67 -8.45 -10.46
N ARG A 312 -9.85 -8.91 -10.00
CA ARG A 312 -9.87 -9.99 -8.99
C ARG A 312 -9.75 -11.34 -9.70
N ASN A 313 -9.07 -12.30 -9.07
CA ASN A 313 -8.91 -13.63 -9.67
C ASN A 313 -10.25 -14.39 -9.66
N HIS A 314 -10.98 -14.40 -10.78
CA HIS A 314 -12.24 -15.14 -10.84
C HIS A 314 -12.06 -16.66 -10.85
N ALA A 315 -10.83 -17.16 -10.99
CA ALA A 315 -10.55 -18.60 -10.92
C ALA A 315 -10.46 -19.14 -9.49
N THR A 316 -10.69 -18.32 -8.45
CA THR A 316 -10.61 -18.72 -7.03
C THR A 316 -11.38 -20.01 -6.72
N GLY A 317 -12.58 -20.20 -7.28
CA GLY A 317 -13.38 -21.41 -7.11
C GLY A 317 -12.76 -22.69 -7.69
N ARG A 318 -11.79 -22.57 -8.60
CA ARG A 318 -11.11 -23.69 -9.29
C ARG A 318 -9.66 -23.90 -8.83
N LEU A 319 -9.11 -22.97 -8.06
CA LEU A 319 -7.74 -23.06 -7.57
C LEU A 319 -7.63 -24.04 -6.39
N PRO A 320 -6.48 -24.69 -6.19
CA PRO A 320 -6.24 -25.57 -5.06
C PRO A 320 -6.45 -24.84 -3.72
N ASP A 321 -6.90 -25.58 -2.71
CA ASP A 321 -6.92 -25.08 -1.34
C ASP A 321 -5.51 -25.12 -0.73
N GLY A 322 -5.23 -24.20 0.20
CA GLY A 322 -3.97 -24.15 0.93
C GLY A 322 -2.80 -23.65 0.10
N LEU A 323 -1.65 -24.31 0.21
CA LEU A 323 -0.42 -23.90 -0.49
C LEU A 323 -0.37 -24.46 -1.89
N TYR A 324 0.00 -23.63 -2.85
CA TYR A 324 0.22 -24.03 -4.23
C TYR A 324 1.12 -23.02 -4.94
N GLY A 325 1.92 -23.51 -5.88
CA GLY A 325 2.68 -22.68 -6.80
C GLY A 325 1.94 -22.41 -8.12
N SER A 326 2.40 -21.41 -8.87
CA SER A 326 1.97 -21.02 -10.21
C SER A 326 3.11 -20.34 -10.98
N ARG A 327 2.88 -19.93 -12.22
CA ARG A 327 3.84 -19.22 -13.09
C ARG A 327 4.42 -17.93 -12.48
N MET A 328 3.79 -17.33 -11.48
CA MET A 328 4.30 -16.15 -10.78
C MET A 328 5.52 -16.51 -9.93
N THR A 329 6.69 -16.47 -10.56
CA THR A 329 7.98 -16.84 -9.93
C THR A 329 8.81 -15.61 -9.57
N GLN A 330 8.40 -14.42 -9.99
CA GLN A 330 9.13 -13.17 -9.77
C GLN A 330 8.39 -12.30 -8.76
N LEU A 331 9.01 -12.05 -7.61
CA LEU A 331 8.37 -11.32 -6.51
C LEU A 331 7.94 -9.90 -6.89
N THR A 332 8.71 -9.19 -7.72
CA THR A 332 8.54 -7.74 -7.93
C THR A 332 7.73 -7.38 -9.17
N THR A 333 7.40 -8.32 -10.04
CA THR A 333 6.93 -8.02 -11.40
C THR A 333 5.65 -7.20 -11.41
N HIS A 334 4.56 -7.65 -10.79
CA HIS A 334 3.42 -6.76 -10.54
C HIS A 334 3.52 -6.00 -9.21
N ARG A 335 4.17 -6.58 -8.19
CA ARG A 335 4.22 -5.98 -6.84
C ARG A 335 4.93 -4.64 -6.80
N HIS A 336 5.86 -4.34 -7.70
CA HIS A 336 6.43 -2.99 -7.75
C HIS A 336 5.42 -1.88 -8.09
N ILE A 337 4.19 -2.22 -8.51
CA ILE A 337 3.08 -1.28 -8.66
C ILE A 337 2.09 -1.52 -7.52
N ASP A 338 1.66 -2.78 -7.39
CA ASP A 338 0.54 -3.20 -6.54
C ASP A 338 0.81 -3.05 -5.03
N ILE A 339 2.07 -3.09 -4.59
CA ILE A 339 2.43 -2.84 -3.19
C ILE A 339 2.24 -1.37 -2.76
N ALA A 340 1.97 -0.48 -3.72
CA ALA A 340 1.60 0.92 -3.51
C ALA A 340 2.58 1.73 -2.63
N ILE A 341 3.87 1.41 -2.64
CA ILE A 341 4.87 2.04 -1.75
C ILE A 341 5.21 3.49 -2.09
N ALA A 342 4.75 4.00 -3.24
CA ALA A 342 5.08 5.35 -3.71
C ALA A 342 4.64 6.46 -2.75
N VAL A 343 3.47 6.35 -2.11
CA VAL A 343 3.00 7.30 -1.08
C VAL A 343 3.98 7.40 0.10
N GLY A 344 4.57 6.27 0.49
CA GLY A 344 5.58 6.19 1.55
C GLY A 344 6.91 6.78 1.10
N ILE A 345 7.35 6.48 -0.12
CA ILE A 345 8.61 7.00 -0.70
C ILE A 345 8.60 8.52 -0.80
N VAL A 346 7.52 9.11 -1.31
CA VAL A 346 7.41 10.57 -1.45
C VAL A 346 7.44 11.25 -0.09
N THR A 347 6.74 10.67 0.89
CA THR A 347 6.72 11.20 2.25
C THR A 347 8.11 11.09 2.92
N ALA A 348 8.78 9.94 2.81
CA ALA A 348 10.12 9.75 3.33
C ALA A 348 11.17 10.63 2.61
N SER A 349 10.99 10.86 1.29
CA SER A 349 11.81 11.78 0.50
C SER A 349 11.79 13.18 1.10
N LEU A 350 10.61 13.73 1.41
CA LEU A 350 10.48 15.02 2.11
C LEU A 350 11.18 14.99 3.47
N ALA A 351 10.93 13.95 4.27
CA ALA A 351 11.48 13.81 5.63
C ALA A 351 13.01 13.73 5.67
N THR A 352 13.64 13.35 4.55
CA THR A 352 15.09 13.09 4.46
C THR A 352 15.83 14.11 3.60
N GLY A 353 15.20 15.26 3.34
CA GLY A 353 15.81 16.35 2.59
C GLY A 353 15.72 16.21 1.08
N ASN A 354 14.56 15.78 0.57
CA ASN A 354 14.25 15.59 -0.85
C ASN A 354 15.15 14.56 -1.56
N GLN A 355 15.55 13.50 -0.85
CA GLN A 355 16.30 12.39 -1.46
C GLN A 355 15.45 11.71 -2.52
N GLN A 356 16.07 11.35 -3.64
CA GLN A 356 15.43 10.61 -4.73
C GLN A 356 15.93 9.17 -4.75
N LEU A 357 15.09 8.26 -5.23
CA LEU A 357 15.47 6.87 -5.43
C LEU A 357 15.90 6.62 -6.88
N THR A 358 16.98 5.87 -7.03
CA THR A 358 17.30 5.18 -8.28
C THR A 358 16.37 3.98 -8.48
N GLU A 359 16.26 3.52 -9.72
CA GLU A 359 15.53 2.30 -10.06
C GLU A 359 16.03 1.08 -9.27
N ALA A 360 17.35 0.90 -9.14
CA ALA A 360 17.91 -0.23 -8.40
C ALA A 360 17.51 -0.21 -6.92
N GLN A 361 17.51 0.97 -6.29
CA GLN A 361 17.04 1.13 -4.91
C GLN A 361 15.54 0.83 -4.79
N TYR A 362 14.74 1.32 -5.73
CA TYR A 362 13.30 1.07 -5.77
C TYR A 362 12.98 -0.43 -5.88
N MET A 363 13.69 -1.16 -6.75
CA MET A 363 13.46 -2.60 -6.93
C MET A 363 13.87 -3.41 -5.70
N ARG A 364 14.96 -3.04 -5.00
CA ARG A 364 15.32 -3.65 -3.72
C ARG A 364 14.27 -3.38 -2.64
N LEU A 365 13.80 -2.15 -2.56
CA LEU A 365 12.73 -1.76 -1.63
C LEU A 365 11.46 -2.56 -1.90
N SER A 366 11.00 -2.57 -3.16
CA SER A 366 9.83 -3.33 -3.62
C SER A 366 9.93 -4.81 -3.26
N ARG A 367 11.09 -5.44 -3.47
CA ARG A 367 11.31 -6.85 -3.11
C ARG A 367 11.16 -7.07 -1.60
N ALA A 368 11.82 -6.25 -0.78
CA ALA A 368 11.77 -6.42 0.68
C ALA A 368 10.37 -6.16 1.24
N THR A 369 9.68 -5.09 0.80
CA THR A 369 8.32 -4.78 1.24
C THR A 369 7.32 -5.84 0.77
N THR A 370 7.50 -6.38 -0.43
CA THR A 370 6.72 -7.54 -0.91
C THR A 370 6.88 -8.72 0.03
N LEU A 371 8.12 -9.09 0.37
CA LEU A 371 8.38 -10.21 1.28
C LEU A 371 7.79 -9.96 2.68
N ILE A 372 7.93 -8.74 3.22
CA ILE A 372 7.33 -8.38 4.51
C ILE A 372 5.81 -8.55 4.46
N ASN A 373 5.14 -8.02 3.44
CA ASN A 373 3.69 -8.12 3.31
C ASN A 373 3.24 -9.57 3.15
N ASP A 374 3.81 -10.25 2.16
CA ASP A 374 3.29 -11.51 1.65
C ASP A 374 3.61 -12.71 2.52
N LEU A 375 4.74 -12.69 3.24
CA LEU A 375 5.04 -13.71 4.25
C LEU A 375 4.14 -13.56 5.47
N VAL A 376 3.80 -12.33 5.84
CA VAL A 376 2.95 -12.08 7.00
C VAL A 376 1.49 -12.42 6.68
N ASP A 377 1.02 -12.13 5.47
CA ASP A 377 -0.33 -12.49 5.04
C ASP A 377 -0.47 -13.91 4.49
N LEU A 378 0.64 -14.66 4.35
CA LEU A 378 0.69 -15.95 3.65
C LEU A 378 -0.44 -16.91 4.03
N ARG A 379 -0.72 -17.05 5.32
CA ARG A 379 -1.77 -17.93 5.85
C ARG A 379 -3.17 -17.53 5.37
N SER A 380 -3.48 -16.24 5.52
CA SER A 380 -4.78 -15.69 5.13
C SER A 380 -4.93 -15.67 3.61
N ASP A 381 -3.87 -15.35 2.89
CA ASP A 381 -3.85 -15.30 1.43
C ASP A 381 -3.95 -16.69 0.81
N ALA A 382 -3.36 -17.71 1.45
CA ALA A 382 -3.54 -19.10 1.06
C ALA A 382 -5.01 -19.55 1.19
N MET A 383 -5.68 -19.21 2.30
CA MET A 383 -7.10 -19.51 2.46
C MET A 383 -7.99 -18.81 1.44
N ARG A 384 -7.66 -17.55 1.12
CA ARG A 384 -8.40 -16.70 0.17
C ARG A 384 -8.02 -16.95 -1.29
N LYS A 385 -6.96 -17.72 -1.53
CA LYS A 385 -6.38 -17.97 -2.84
C LYS A 385 -6.01 -16.66 -3.56
N GLN A 386 -5.48 -15.68 -2.82
CA GLN A 386 -5.10 -14.38 -3.36
C GLN A 386 -4.08 -14.55 -4.48
N ARG A 387 -4.25 -13.83 -5.59
CA ARG A 387 -3.31 -13.89 -6.73
C ARG A 387 -2.14 -12.93 -6.53
N GLU A 388 -2.38 -11.89 -5.76
CA GLU A 388 -1.49 -10.78 -5.51
C GLU A 388 -0.29 -11.22 -4.68
N ASN A 389 -0.32 -12.38 -3.99
CA ASN A 389 0.76 -12.88 -3.16
C ASN A 389 1.75 -13.77 -3.95
N PRO A 390 2.83 -13.22 -4.57
CA PRO A 390 3.85 -14.00 -5.27
C PRO A 390 4.64 -14.96 -4.38
N VAL A 391 4.67 -14.77 -3.05
CA VAL A 391 5.31 -15.74 -2.14
C VAL A 391 4.51 -17.04 -2.11
N LEU A 392 3.18 -16.95 -1.97
CA LEU A 392 2.29 -18.10 -2.10
C LEU A 392 2.45 -18.73 -3.49
N ARG A 393 2.33 -17.90 -4.53
CA ARG A 393 2.31 -18.34 -5.93
C ARG A 393 3.67 -18.83 -6.43
N GLY A 394 4.77 -18.49 -5.75
CA GLY A 394 6.13 -18.88 -6.13
C GLY A 394 6.60 -20.22 -5.54
N ILE A 395 5.80 -20.88 -4.70
CA ILE A 395 6.20 -22.13 -4.03
C ILE A 395 6.57 -23.21 -5.05
N ARG A 396 7.75 -23.82 -4.86
CA ARG A 396 8.27 -24.94 -5.65
C ARG A 396 9.07 -25.90 -4.76
N GLY A 397 8.95 -27.19 -5.01
CA GLY A 397 9.71 -28.23 -4.30
C GLY A 397 9.37 -28.30 -2.82
N SER A 398 10.38 -28.14 -1.96
CA SER A 398 10.20 -28.17 -0.51
C SER A 398 9.61 -26.86 0.00
N VAL A 399 8.37 -26.90 0.52
CA VAL A 399 7.71 -25.74 1.13
C VAL A 399 8.56 -25.16 2.27
N CYS A 400 9.10 -26.02 3.13
CA CYS A 400 9.90 -25.60 4.28
C CYS A 400 11.18 -24.87 3.84
N GLY A 401 11.89 -25.42 2.85
CA GLY A 401 13.12 -24.82 2.32
C GLY A 401 12.85 -23.51 1.57
N TYR A 402 11.75 -23.47 0.80
CA TYR A 402 11.30 -22.27 0.12
C TYR A 402 10.98 -21.14 1.11
N LEU A 403 10.11 -21.39 2.09
CA LEU A 403 9.73 -20.38 3.09
C LEU A 403 10.92 -19.93 3.94
N ASN A 404 11.84 -20.82 4.29
CA ASN A 404 13.07 -20.42 4.98
C ASN A 404 13.91 -19.45 4.14
N THR A 405 14.02 -19.70 2.84
CA THR A 405 14.73 -18.81 1.92
C THR A 405 14.05 -17.45 1.83
N GLN A 406 12.73 -17.41 1.66
CA GLN A 406 11.97 -16.15 1.58
C GLN A 406 12.08 -15.34 2.88
N VAL A 407 11.98 -15.99 4.04
CA VAL A 407 12.15 -15.36 5.36
C VAL A 407 13.55 -14.78 5.52
N ARG A 408 14.59 -15.54 5.16
CA ARG A 408 15.98 -15.07 5.23
C ARG A 408 16.21 -13.87 4.31
N ASP A 409 15.76 -13.96 3.06
CA ASP A 409 15.87 -12.89 2.07
C ASP A 409 15.13 -11.62 2.54
N CYS A 410 14.00 -11.78 3.22
CA CYS A 410 13.23 -10.67 3.79
C CYS A 410 14.05 -9.92 4.85
N ILE A 411 14.61 -10.63 5.83
CA ILE A 411 15.38 -10.03 6.93
C ILE A 411 16.67 -9.40 6.38
N ALA A 412 17.37 -10.10 5.49
CA ALA A 412 18.59 -9.60 4.86
C ALA A 412 18.33 -8.35 4.00
N GLY A 413 17.25 -8.36 3.21
CA GLY A 413 16.84 -7.22 2.39
C GLY A 413 16.45 -6.01 3.25
N ALA A 414 15.70 -6.22 4.33
CA ALA A 414 15.37 -5.15 5.28
C ALA A 414 16.64 -4.55 5.91
N ALA A 415 17.61 -5.38 6.32
CA ALA A 415 18.88 -4.93 6.85
C ALA A 415 19.64 -4.07 5.84
N GLU A 416 19.78 -4.54 4.59
CA GLU A 416 20.45 -3.81 3.51
C GLU A 416 19.80 -2.44 3.26
N LEU A 417 18.48 -2.38 3.21
CA LEU A 417 17.76 -1.13 2.97
C LEU A 417 17.99 -0.12 4.10
N VAL A 418 17.87 -0.55 5.36
CA VAL A 418 18.07 0.30 6.53
C VAL A 418 19.50 0.86 6.60
N GLU A 419 20.50 0.05 6.25
CA GLU A 419 21.91 0.48 6.21
C GLU A 419 22.21 1.46 5.07
N SER A 420 21.51 1.33 3.94
CA SER A 420 21.91 2.00 2.70
C SER A 420 21.54 3.48 2.61
N SER A 421 20.39 3.89 3.16
CA SER A 421 19.91 5.28 3.07
C SER A 421 18.82 5.56 4.12
N PRO A 422 18.78 6.77 4.70
CA PRO A 422 17.69 7.20 5.59
C PRO A 422 16.30 7.09 4.96
N LEU A 423 16.15 7.40 3.66
CA LEU A 423 14.86 7.28 2.97
C LEU A 423 14.38 5.82 2.96
N LEU A 424 15.26 4.91 2.53
CA LEU A 424 14.95 3.48 2.45
C LEU A 424 14.70 2.88 3.83
N ALA A 425 15.44 3.32 4.84
CA ALA A 425 15.22 2.93 6.22
C ALA A 425 13.83 3.36 6.72
N LEU A 426 13.44 4.63 6.53
CA LEU A 426 12.14 5.13 6.97
C LEU A 426 11.00 4.37 6.30
N VAL A 427 11.05 4.16 4.98
CA VAL A 427 10.00 3.39 4.29
C VAL A 427 9.95 1.95 4.79
N THR A 428 11.09 1.28 4.97
CA THR A 428 11.13 -0.11 5.45
C THR A 428 10.56 -0.24 6.86
N MET A 429 10.95 0.65 7.79
CA MET A 429 10.45 0.61 9.17
C MET A 429 8.97 1.01 9.26
N ALA A 430 8.53 2.00 8.48
CA ALA A 430 7.12 2.38 8.36
C ALA A 430 6.27 1.25 7.77
N PHE A 431 6.79 0.51 6.79
CA PHE A 431 6.11 -0.64 6.23
C PHE A 431 5.97 -1.80 7.24
N CYS A 432 6.99 -2.03 8.07
CA CYS A 432 6.89 -2.94 9.21
C CYS A 432 5.82 -2.48 10.21
N ASN A 433 5.81 -1.18 10.55
CA ASN A 433 4.79 -0.59 11.41
C ASN A 433 3.38 -0.75 10.82
N TRP A 434 3.18 -0.49 9.53
CA TRP A 434 1.90 -0.73 8.85
C TRP A 434 1.48 -2.19 8.92
N THR A 435 2.39 -3.12 8.62
CA THR A 435 2.10 -4.57 8.64
C THR A 435 1.62 -5.03 10.00
N VAL A 436 2.20 -4.51 11.08
CA VAL A 436 1.76 -4.80 12.46
C VAL A 436 0.48 -4.04 12.78
N MET A 437 0.44 -2.75 12.45
CA MET A 437 -0.59 -1.86 12.96
C MET A 437 -1.90 -1.96 12.17
N ALA A 438 -1.85 -1.88 10.85
CA ALA A 438 -3.03 -1.84 9.99
C ALA A 438 -3.80 -3.18 9.92
N SER A 439 -3.31 -4.22 10.59
CA SER A 439 -3.82 -5.58 10.45
C SER A 439 -3.92 -6.23 11.82
N HIS A 440 -4.96 -5.85 12.56
CA HIS A 440 -5.24 -6.36 13.90
C HIS A 440 -5.20 -7.90 14.00
N HIS A 441 -5.72 -8.60 12.98
CA HIS A 441 -5.70 -10.06 12.93
C HIS A 441 -4.28 -10.63 12.96
N LYS A 442 -3.27 -9.95 12.39
CA LYS A 442 -1.85 -10.38 12.40
C LYS A 442 -1.24 -10.30 13.81
N LEU A 443 -1.52 -9.21 14.52
CA LEU A 443 -1.20 -9.07 15.95
C LEU A 443 -1.87 -10.17 16.78
N TYR A 444 -3.14 -10.43 16.51
CA TYR A 444 -3.90 -11.45 17.23
C TYR A 444 -3.39 -12.88 16.93
N GLU A 445 -3.07 -13.17 15.67
CA GLU A 445 -2.46 -14.42 15.21
C GLU A 445 -1.25 -14.80 16.04
N LEU A 446 -0.30 -13.88 16.07
CA LEU A 446 1.01 -14.01 16.71
C LEU A 446 0.94 -14.32 18.20
N VAL A 447 -0.06 -13.77 18.87
CA VAL A 447 -0.03 -13.63 20.33
C VAL A 447 -0.97 -14.62 21.01
N HIS A 448 -2.06 -15.03 20.35
CA HIS A 448 -3.14 -15.73 21.06
C HIS A 448 -3.42 -17.17 20.58
N SER A 449 -3.30 -17.48 19.28
CA SER A 449 -3.82 -18.78 18.79
C SER A 449 -2.96 -19.55 17.79
N LEU A 450 -1.74 -19.09 17.49
CA LEU A 450 -0.74 -19.91 16.79
C LEU A 450 -0.07 -20.89 17.75
N ARG A 451 -0.12 -22.19 17.42
CA ARG A 451 0.54 -23.27 18.16
C ARG A 451 1.47 -24.06 17.25
N GLU A 452 2.56 -24.58 17.81
CA GLU A 452 3.38 -25.57 17.12
C GLU A 452 2.56 -26.83 16.87
N SER A 453 2.71 -27.41 15.67
CA SER A 453 2.10 -28.67 15.31
C SER A 453 2.73 -29.81 16.12
N SER A 454 1.90 -30.63 16.75
CA SER A 454 2.35 -31.87 17.39
C SER A 454 2.55 -33.03 16.39
N GLU A 455 2.12 -32.85 15.14
CA GLU A 455 2.09 -33.91 14.13
C GLU A 455 3.36 -33.96 13.28
N LEU A 456 4.11 -32.86 13.22
CA LEU A 456 5.33 -32.75 12.42
C LEU A 456 6.50 -32.32 13.31
N PRO A 457 7.68 -32.97 13.17
CA PRO A 457 8.86 -32.51 13.88
C PRO A 457 9.25 -31.11 13.39
N PRO A 458 9.76 -30.25 14.28
CA PRO A 458 10.25 -28.93 13.88
C PRO A 458 11.41 -29.09 12.90
N CYS A 459 11.44 -28.27 11.86
CA CYS A 459 12.55 -28.23 10.92
C CYS A 459 13.73 -27.47 11.52
N ALA A 460 14.95 -27.93 11.23
CA ALA A 460 16.17 -27.19 11.51
C ALA A 460 16.27 -26.02 10.51
N TYR A 461 15.70 -24.88 10.89
CA TYR A 461 15.86 -23.64 10.15
C TYR A 461 17.17 -22.97 10.56
N GLU A 462 18.04 -22.73 9.60
CA GLU A 462 19.35 -22.11 9.82
C GLU A 462 19.49 -20.80 9.04
N GLY A 463 20.38 -19.92 9.52
CA GLY A 463 20.82 -18.72 8.81
C GLY A 463 19.92 -17.49 8.94
N LEU A 464 19.08 -17.41 9.98
CA LEU A 464 18.23 -16.23 10.24
C LEU A 464 18.84 -15.24 11.22
N GLU A 465 19.68 -15.70 12.16
CA GLU A 465 20.22 -14.86 13.23
C GLU A 465 21.21 -13.82 12.71
N GLU A 466 22.15 -14.19 11.84
CA GLU A 466 23.13 -13.24 11.30
C GLU A 466 22.49 -12.07 10.52
N PRO A 467 21.55 -12.29 9.57
CA PRO A 467 20.80 -11.20 8.95
C PRO A 467 20.03 -10.34 9.95
N TYR A 468 19.45 -10.94 10.99
CA TYR A 468 18.71 -10.20 12.01
C TYR A 468 19.63 -9.36 12.90
N GLU A 469 20.77 -9.88 13.32
CA GLU A 469 21.77 -9.10 14.06
C GLU A 469 22.27 -7.90 13.25
N ARG A 470 22.48 -8.10 11.94
CA ARG A 470 22.80 -7.01 11.01
C ARG A 470 21.70 -5.96 10.98
N LEU A 471 20.42 -6.37 10.84
CA LEU A 471 19.27 -5.46 10.93
C LEU A 471 19.24 -4.71 12.28
N VAL A 472 19.44 -5.39 13.40
CA VAL A 472 19.42 -4.77 14.73
C VAL A 472 20.52 -3.70 14.86
N ARG A 473 21.73 -3.98 14.35
CA ARG A 473 22.82 -2.99 14.27
C ARG A 473 22.45 -1.81 13.38
N ALA A 474 21.89 -2.06 12.20
CA ALA A 474 21.43 -1.04 11.27
C ALA A 474 20.37 -0.11 11.86
N LEU A 475 19.53 -0.63 12.76
CA LEU A 475 18.47 0.12 13.42
C LEU A 475 18.95 0.96 14.62
N GLN A 476 20.16 0.76 15.13
CA GLN A 476 20.69 1.49 16.31
C GLN A 476 20.61 3.02 16.18
N PRO A 477 20.96 3.64 15.04
CA PRO A 477 20.90 5.11 14.89
C PRO A 477 19.50 5.70 15.04
N TYR A 478 18.45 4.90 14.84
CA TYR A 478 17.05 5.34 14.96
C TYR A 478 16.52 5.21 16.40
N GLY A 479 17.33 4.74 17.35
CA GLY A 479 16.98 4.64 18.75
C GLY A 479 16.06 3.45 19.09
N SER A 480 15.55 3.47 20.33
CA SER A 480 14.58 2.52 20.86
C SER A 480 13.83 3.16 22.03
N LEU A 481 12.54 2.85 22.16
CA LEU A 481 11.69 3.23 23.29
C LEU A 481 11.78 2.21 24.44
N GLY A 482 12.48 1.09 24.25
CA GLY A 482 12.63 0.06 25.25
C GLY A 482 11.28 -0.49 25.74
N VAL A 483 11.10 -0.56 27.06
CA VAL A 483 9.88 -1.13 27.67
C VAL A 483 8.62 -0.30 27.43
N THR A 484 8.75 0.98 27.07
CA THR A 484 7.60 1.84 26.75
C THR A 484 7.21 1.80 25.27
N GLY A 485 7.99 1.07 24.45
CA GLY A 485 7.74 0.90 23.02
C GLY A 485 6.65 -0.12 22.69
N PRO A 486 6.50 -0.45 21.40
CA PRO A 486 5.55 -1.46 20.96
C PRO A 486 5.95 -2.86 21.42
N ARG A 487 4.96 -3.66 21.85
CA ARG A 487 5.15 -5.01 22.35
C ARG A 487 3.96 -5.90 21.96
N TRP A 488 4.22 -7.19 21.79
CA TRP A 488 3.22 -8.18 21.39
C TRP A 488 2.09 -8.38 22.41
N ASP A 489 2.35 -8.15 23.70
CA ASP A 489 1.35 -8.28 24.77
C ASP A 489 0.36 -7.12 24.83
N LEU A 490 0.57 -6.05 24.05
CA LEU A 490 -0.32 -4.90 23.97
C LEU A 490 -1.50 -5.18 23.02
N ARG A 491 -2.69 -4.73 23.43
CA ARG A 491 -3.87 -4.71 22.57
C ARG A 491 -3.73 -3.65 21.49
N ARG A 492 -4.49 -3.83 20.42
CA ARG A 492 -4.56 -2.89 19.30
C ARG A 492 -4.91 -1.47 19.75
N ALA A 493 -5.91 -1.33 20.64
CA ALA A 493 -6.30 -0.05 21.21
C ALA A 493 -5.17 0.66 21.98
N GLU A 494 -4.31 -0.11 22.65
CA GLU A 494 -3.17 0.43 23.43
C GLU A 494 -2.06 0.90 22.49
N LEU A 495 -1.76 0.11 21.44
CA LEU A 495 -0.82 0.51 20.39
C LEU A 495 -1.29 1.77 19.65
N ASP A 496 -2.58 1.88 19.32
CA ASP A 496 -3.17 3.08 18.70
C ASP A 496 -2.92 4.33 19.56
N ALA A 497 -3.25 4.24 20.86
CA ALA A 497 -3.08 5.34 21.79
C ALA A 497 -1.60 5.75 21.93
N LEU A 498 -0.70 4.79 22.12
CA LEU A 498 0.74 5.04 22.25
C LEU A 498 1.34 5.64 20.97
N TYR A 499 1.03 5.07 19.80
CA TYR A 499 1.54 5.58 18.53
C TYR A 499 1.06 7.01 18.26
N SER A 500 -0.18 7.35 18.63
CA SER A 500 -0.71 8.72 18.50
C SER A 500 0.11 9.77 19.27
N ILE A 501 0.82 9.35 20.31
CA ILE A 501 1.72 10.18 21.13
C ILE A 501 3.11 10.18 20.51
N TYR A 502 3.71 9.00 20.28
CA TYR A 502 5.11 8.90 19.85
C TYR A 502 5.35 9.40 18.42
N ARG A 503 4.35 9.40 17.54
CA ARG A 503 4.46 9.91 16.16
C ARG A 503 4.66 11.43 16.06
N ARG A 504 4.49 12.17 17.16
CA ARG A 504 4.51 13.65 17.18
C ARG A 504 5.91 14.25 17.26
N CYS A 505 6.90 13.46 17.66
CA CYS A 505 8.29 13.89 17.81
C CYS A 505 9.17 13.01 16.91
N PRO A 506 10.04 13.59 16.04
CA PRO A 506 10.88 12.81 15.12
C PRO A 506 11.66 11.69 15.80
N GLU A 507 12.28 11.98 16.95
CA GLU A 507 13.15 11.06 17.67
C GLU A 507 12.36 9.87 18.23
N THR A 508 11.25 10.14 18.91
CA THR A 508 10.41 9.06 19.45
C THR A 508 9.67 8.29 18.36
N HIS A 509 9.36 8.95 17.25
CA HIS A 509 8.72 8.31 16.11
C HIS A 509 9.69 7.35 15.41
N ALA A 510 10.91 7.78 15.11
CA ALA A 510 11.95 6.92 14.55
C ALA A 510 12.23 5.71 15.47
N ALA A 511 12.31 5.94 16.79
CA ALA A 511 12.50 4.87 17.76
C ALA A 511 11.33 3.86 17.79
N TRP A 512 10.09 4.35 17.68
CA TRP A 512 8.91 3.49 17.55
C TRP A 512 8.97 2.60 16.30
N LEU A 513 9.25 3.21 15.14
CA LEU A 513 9.33 2.48 13.86
C LEU A 513 10.47 1.45 13.88
N ALA A 514 11.62 1.81 14.45
CA ALA A 514 12.74 0.89 14.62
C ALA A 514 12.39 -0.28 15.53
N ASP A 515 11.70 -0.03 16.65
CA ASP A 515 11.23 -1.09 17.54
C ASP A 515 10.19 -2.00 16.87
N MET A 516 9.28 -1.47 16.04
CA MET A 516 8.37 -2.28 15.23
C MET A 516 9.12 -3.21 14.27
N ALA A 517 10.15 -2.72 13.58
CA ALA A 517 10.97 -3.55 12.71
C ALA A 517 11.72 -4.64 13.49
N ARG A 518 12.32 -4.31 14.65
CA ARG A 518 12.96 -5.29 15.55
C ARG A 518 11.99 -6.36 16.03
N LEU A 519 10.75 -5.96 16.34
CA LEU A 519 9.71 -6.81 16.90
C LEU A 519 9.16 -7.79 15.85
N LEU A 520 8.79 -7.28 14.67
CA LEU A 520 8.23 -8.06 13.56
C LEU A 520 9.25 -9.02 12.97
N LEU A 521 10.44 -8.52 12.62
CA LEU A 521 11.45 -9.29 11.87
C LEU A 521 12.38 -10.12 12.75
N ARG A 522 12.10 -10.22 14.05
CA ARG A 522 12.78 -11.17 14.94
C ARG A 522 12.56 -12.60 14.41
N PRO A 523 13.61 -13.42 14.21
CA PRO A 523 13.47 -14.75 13.61
C PRO A 523 12.39 -15.61 14.28
N SER A 524 12.38 -15.68 15.62
CA SER A 524 11.39 -16.46 16.36
C SER A 524 9.95 -15.95 16.18
N THR A 525 9.75 -14.64 16.07
CA THR A 525 8.43 -14.05 15.80
C THR A 525 8.03 -14.30 14.35
N PHE A 526 8.87 -13.88 13.40
CA PHE A 526 8.56 -13.87 11.98
C PHE A 526 8.33 -15.30 11.45
N ARG A 527 9.10 -16.27 11.96
CA ARG A 527 8.90 -17.69 11.68
C ARG A 527 7.53 -18.17 12.12
N ARG A 528 7.07 -17.80 13.31
CA ARG A 528 5.75 -18.23 13.81
C ARG A 528 4.62 -17.78 12.87
N ILE A 529 4.78 -16.63 12.20
CA ILE A 529 3.83 -16.13 11.21
C ILE A 529 3.95 -16.90 9.89
N ALA A 530 5.14 -16.87 9.30
CA ALA A 530 5.36 -17.31 7.93
C ALA A 530 5.39 -18.85 7.78
N ASP A 531 5.71 -19.57 8.86
CA ASP A 531 5.76 -21.04 8.86
C ASP A 531 4.39 -21.65 9.09
N VAL A 532 3.59 -21.64 8.02
CA VAL A 532 2.26 -22.24 8.02
C VAL A 532 2.26 -23.77 8.01
N VAL A 533 3.44 -24.39 7.93
CA VAL A 533 3.62 -25.85 7.96
C VAL A 533 3.72 -26.35 9.40
N HIS A 534 4.57 -25.72 10.20
CA HIS A 534 4.83 -26.14 11.58
C HIS A 534 4.03 -25.36 12.62
N HIS A 535 3.41 -24.24 12.24
CA HIS A 535 2.51 -23.50 13.12
C HIS A 535 1.08 -23.58 12.60
N VAL A 536 0.18 -24.03 13.46
CA VAL A 536 -1.25 -24.19 13.16
C VAL A 536 -2.07 -23.11 13.87
N TRP A 537 -3.10 -22.63 13.19
CA TRP A 537 -4.08 -21.71 13.77
C TRP A 537 -5.18 -22.50 14.48
N MET A 538 -5.33 -22.24 15.78
CA MET A 538 -6.30 -22.93 16.66
C MET A 538 -7.43 -22.02 17.15
N GLY A 539 -7.45 -20.74 16.72
CA GLY A 539 -8.48 -19.77 17.10
C GLY A 539 -9.67 -19.76 16.15
N ASP A 540 -10.51 -18.74 16.29
CA ASP A 540 -11.66 -18.54 15.42
C ASP A 540 -11.22 -18.34 13.97
N VAL A 541 -11.89 -19.06 13.06
CA VAL A 541 -11.61 -18.98 11.62
C VAL A 541 -12.43 -17.85 11.03
N GLY A 542 -11.76 -16.96 10.30
CA GLY A 542 -12.40 -15.84 9.65
C GLY A 542 -13.28 -16.22 8.48
N ASP A 543 -14.21 -15.32 8.14
CA ASP A 543 -14.88 -15.37 6.85
C ASP A 543 -13.85 -15.07 5.73
N VAL A 544 -13.62 -16.07 4.88
CA VAL A 544 -12.71 -16.00 3.74
C VAL A 544 -13.13 -14.90 2.76
N TRP A 545 -14.42 -14.60 2.70
CA TRP A 545 -15.00 -13.59 1.82
C TRP A 545 -15.05 -12.20 2.45
N TYR A 546 -14.74 -12.08 3.75
CA TYR A 546 -14.71 -10.78 4.40
C TYR A 546 -13.57 -9.91 3.85
N CYS A 547 -13.96 -8.84 3.20
CA CYS A 547 -13.14 -7.70 2.81
C CYS A 547 -13.55 -6.53 3.73
N PRO A 548 -12.62 -5.97 4.53
CA PRO A 548 -12.92 -4.92 5.52
C PRO A 548 -13.66 -3.69 5.01
#